data_AF-A0A7X3VRX2-F1
#
_entry.id   AF-A0A7X3VRX2-F1
#
_cell.length_a   1.000
_cell.length_b   1.000
_cell.length_c   1.000
_cell.angle_alpha   90.00
_cell.angle_beta   90.00
_cell.angle_gamma   90.00
#
_symmetry.space_group_name_H-M   'P 1'
#
loop_
_entity.id
_entity.type
_entity.pdbx_description
1 polymer ?
#
loop_
_entity_poly.entity_id
_entity_poly.type
_entity_poly.pdbx_seq_one_letter_code
_entity_poly.pdbx_strand_id
1 'polypeptide(L)'
;MLCSTLLIALVIGCQDNKAILNESEKHLDAGTPQAAVDGLETFIKTAPEEPKARLLLGKAYNELGRHNDAVEQLRKASQLYA
;
A
#
# COMPACT_ATOMS: atom_id res chain seq x y z
N MET A 1 -12.19 31.13 9.81
CA MET A 1 -12.93 29.95 9.29
C MET A 1 -12.22 29.49 8.02
N LEU A 2 -12.01 28.17 7.88
CA LEU A 2 -11.35 27.44 6.77
C LEU A 2 -9.83 27.55 6.58
N CYS A 3 -9.03 27.23 7.60
CA CYS A 3 -7.62 26.80 7.39
C CYS A 3 -7.24 25.51 8.13
N SER A 4 -8.19 24.79 8.75
CA SER A 4 -7.85 23.78 9.76
C SER A 4 -8.37 22.36 9.47
N THR A 5 -8.92 22.07 8.30
CA THR A 5 -9.47 20.73 8.00
C THR A 5 -8.52 19.79 7.24
N LEU A 6 -7.29 20.22 6.91
CA LEU A 6 -6.31 19.35 6.23
C LEU A 6 -5.49 18.46 7.19
N LEU A 7 -5.88 18.37 8.46
CA LEU A 7 -5.14 17.66 9.50
C LEU A 7 -5.99 16.60 10.24
N ILE A 8 -6.93 15.94 9.56
CA ILE A 8 -7.75 14.86 10.17
C ILE A 8 -7.37 13.46 9.64
N ALA A 9 -6.43 13.31 8.71
CA ALA A 9 -6.03 11.98 8.23
C ALA A 9 -4.96 11.26 9.09
N LEU A 10 -4.31 11.95 10.03
CA LEU A 10 -3.10 11.43 10.67
C LEU A 10 -3.32 10.69 12.00
N VAL A 11 -4.50 10.79 12.63
CA VAL A 11 -4.66 10.38 14.05
C VAL A 11 -5.35 9.02 14.22
N ILE A 12 -5.94 8.42 13.19
CA ILE A 12 -6.65 7.13 13.32
C ILE A 12 -5.92 5.97 12.61
N GLY A 13 -4.93 6.25 11.75
CA GLY A 13 -4.36 5.26 10.83
C GLY A 13 -3.28 4.29 11.38
N CYS A 14 -2.75 4.42 12.59
CA CYS A 14 -1.54 3.65 12.93
C CYS A 14 -1.77 2.17 13.32
N GLN A 15 -2.98 1.75 13.70
CA GLN A 15 -3.20 0.41 14.24
C GLN A 15 -3.54 -0.65 13.18
N ASP A 16 -4.46 -0.35 12.25
CA ASP A 16 -4.89 -1.34 11.25
C ASP A 16 -3.88 -1.50 10.10
N ASN A 17 -3.09 -0.46 9.85
CA ASN A 17 -2.13 -0.42 8.75
C ASN A 17 -1.06 -1.50 8.87
N LYS A 18 -0.56 -1.78 10.08
CA LYS A 18 0.49 -2.78 10.28
C LYS A 18 0.00 -4.21 10.04
N ALA A 19 -1.26 -4.50 10.36
CA ALA A 19 -1.83 -5.83 10.19
C ALA A 19 -1.92 -6.19 8.70
N ILE A 20 -2.51 -5.33 7.87
CA ILE A 20 -2.64 -5.56 6.42
C ILE A 20 -1.28 -5.67 5.75
N LEU A 21 -0.30 -4.83 6.13
CA LEU A 21 1.05 -4.90 5.57
C LEU A 21 1.74 -6.24 5.87
N ASN A 22 1.61 -6.73 7.11
CA ASN A 22 2.21 -8.01 7.51
C ASN A 22 1.49 -9.21 6.88
N GLU A 23 0.16 -9.15 6.77
CA GLU A 23 -0.65 -10.16 6.05
C GLU A 23 -0.21 -10.25 4.58
N SER A 24 -0.09 -9.10 3.93
CA SER A 24 0.28 -9.02 2.51
C SER A 24 1.69 -9.53 2.25
N GLU A 25 2.64 -9.25 3.16
CA GLU A 25 4.00 -9.77 3.11
C GLU A 25 4.01 -11.31 3.19
N LYS A 26 3.24 -11.89 4.11
CA LYS A 26 3.06 -13.35 4.18
C LYS A 26 2.42 -13.93 2.92
N HIS A 27 1.45 -13.24 2.33
CA HIS A 27 0.82 -13.70 1.10
C HIS A 27 1.79 -13.75 -0.08
N LEU A 28 2.73 -12.80 -0.16
CA LEU A 28 3.80 -12.82 -1.16
C LEU A 28 4.78 -13.96 -0.89
N ASP A 29 5.22 -14.13 0.36
CA ASP A 29 6.11 -15.24 0.73
C ASP A 29 5.48 -16.62 0.48
N ALA A 30 4.15 -16.72 0.61
CA ALA A 30 3.38 -17.94 0.34
C ALA A 30 3.09 -18.17 -1.16
N GLY A 31 3.53 -17.29 -2.06
CA GLY A 31 3.24 -17.40 -3.49
C GLY A 31 1.76 -17.17 -3.84
N THR A 32 1.05 -16.41 -3.00
CA THR A 32 -0.36 -16.02 -3.18
C THR A 32 -0.52 -14.52 -3.42
N PRO A 33 0.15 -13.93 -4.43
CA PRO A 33 0.20 -12.48 -4.62
C PRO A 33 -1.18 -11.84 -4.86
N GLN A 34 -2.17 -12.58 -5.37
CA GLN A 34 -3.52 -12.05 -5.56
C GLN A 34 -4.18 -11.62 -4.23
N ALA A 35 -4.00 -12.39 -3.15
CA ALA A 35 -4.54 -12.03 -1.85
C ALA A 35 -3.88 -10.77 -1.27
N ALA A 36 -2.57 -10.60 -1.52
CA ALA A 36 -1.87 -9.37 -1.19
C ALA A 36 -2.44 -8.17 -1.97
N VAL A 37 -2.70 -8.32 -3.28
CA VAL A 37 -3.31 -7.27 -4.10
C VAL A 37 -4.65 -6.83 -3.53
N ASP A 38 -5.57 -7.77 -3.25
CA ASP A 38 -6.93 -7.44 -2.83
C ASP A 38 -6.96 -6.63 -1.51
N GLY A 39 -6.12 -7.03 -0.55
CA GLY A 39 -5.95 -6.32 0.72
C GLY A 39 -5.32 -4.95 0.53
N LEU A 40 -4.23 -4.87 -0.25
CA LEU A 40 -3.47 -3.65 -0.44
C LEU A 40 -4.21 -2.60 -1.28
N GLU A 41 -4.95 -3.00 -2.32
CA GLU A 41 -5.76 -2.07 -3.12
C GLU A 41 -6.85 -1.38 -2.29
N THR A 42 -7.43 -2.11 -1.33
CA THR A 42 -8.39 -1.54 -0.38
C THR A 42 -7.70 -0.61 0.60
N PHE A 43 -6.54 -1.04 1.09
CA PHE A 43 -5.74 -0.31 2.07
C PHE A 43 -5.22 1.04 1.56
N ILE A 44 -4.70 1.11 0.32
CA ILE A 44 -4.18 2.37 -0.24
C ILE A 44 -5.28 3.42 -0.47
N LYS A 45 -6.56 3.05 -0.45
CA LYS A 45 -7.68 4.02 -0.52
C LYS A 45 -7.81 4.82 0.77
N THR A 46 -7.45 4.23 1.91
CA THR A 46 -7.49 4.89 3.22
C THR A 46 -6.13 5.46 3.63
N ALA A 47 -5.04 4.84 3.17
CA ALA A 47 -3.67 5.27 3.43
C ALA A 47 -2.87 5.43 2.12
N PRO A 48 -3.20 6.43 1.28
CA PRO A 48 -2.54 6.61 -0.02
C PRO A 48 -1.06 7.00 0.10
N GLU A 49 -0.61 7.48 1.24
CA GLU A 49 0.78 7.91 1.46
C GLU A 49 1.61 6.86 2.23
N GLU A 50 1.12 5.62 2.37
CA GLU A 50 1.89 4.55 3.01
C GLU A 50 2.88 3.91 2.02
N PRO A 51 4.20 4.19 2.14
CA PRO A 51 5.18 3.71 1.17
C PRO A 51 5.34 2.19 1.18
N LYS A 52 5.21 1.52 2.34
CA LYS A 52 5.34 0.05 2.41
C LYS A 52 4.19 -0.64 1.68
N ALA A 53 2.97 -0.10 1.74
CA ALA A 53 1.82 -0.64 1.03
C ALA A 53 2.03 -0.59 -0.49
N ARG A 54 2.51 0.55 -0.99
CA ARG A 54 2.80 0.73 -2.41
C ARG A 54 3.93 -0.18 -2.89
N LEU A 55 4.97 -0.37 -2.08
CA LEU A 55 6.05 -1.31 -2.36
C LEU A 55 5.52 -2.75 -2.47
N LEU A 56 4.76 -3.21 -1.48
CA LEU A 56 4.20 -4.56 -1.45
C LEU A 56 3.21 -4.78 -2.61
N LEU A 57 2.38 -3.78 -2.94
CA LEU A 57 1.45 -3.87 -4.06
C LEU A 57 2.19 -3.94 -5.40
N GLY A 58 3.28 -3.18 -5.53
CA GLY A 58 4.18 -3.26 -6.67
C GLY A 58 4.81 -4.65 -6.84
N LYS A 59 5.26 -5.28 -5.75
CA LYS A 59 5.77 -6.66 -5.77
C LYS A 59 4.68 -7.66 -6.18
N ALA A 60 3.49 -7.54 -5.59
CA ALA A 60 2.35 -8.41 -5.87
C ALA A 60 1.93 -8.36 -7.34
N TYR A 61 1.81 -7.15 -7.90
CA TYR A 61 1.54 -6.99 -9.33
C TYR A 61 2.65 -7.56 -10.21
N ASN A 62 3.90 -7.42 -9.81
CA ASN A 62 5.01 -7.98 -10.58
C ASN A 62 4.96 -9.53 -10.63
N GLU A 63 4.66 -10.18 -9.50
CA GLU A 63 4.50 -11.65 -9.45
C GLU A 63 3.30 -12.15 -10.28
N LEU A 64 2.27 -11.32 -10.41
CA LEU A 64 1.11 -11.60 -11.27
C LEU A 64 1.33 -11.26 -12.76
N GLY A 65 2.51 -10.76 -13.15
CA GLY A 65 2.80 -10.33 -14.52
C GLY A 65 2.18 -8.97 -14.91
N ARG A 66 1.58 -8.26 -13.95
CA ARG A 66 0.98 -6.92 -14.13
C ARG A 66 2.06 -5.83 -14.03
N HIS A 67 3.05 -5.88 -14.92
CA HIS A 67 4.26 -5.06 -14.81
C HIS A 67 4.00 -3.54 -14.86
N ASN A 68 3.03 -3.08 -15.65
CA ASN A 68 2.70 -1.65 -15.72
C ASN A 68 2.18 -1.12 -14.38
N ASP A 69 1.28 -1.86 -13.74
CA ASP A 69 0.73 -1.51 -12.44
C ASP A 69 1.84 -1.56 -11.36
N ALA A 70 2.73 -2.56 -11.45
CA ALA A 70 3.88 -2.66 -10.56
C ALA A 70 4.77 -1.42 -10.62
N VAL A 71 5.14 -0.97 -11.82
CA VAL A 71 5.98 0.22 -12.03
C VAL A 71 5.31 1.47 -11.47
N GLU A 72 3.99 1.62 -11.65
CA GLU A 72 3.26 2.76 -11.10
C GLU A 72 3.36 2.81 -9.56
N GLN A 73 3.09 1.69 -8.89
CA GLN A 73 3.13 1.64 -7.43
C GLN A 73 4.55 1.81 -6.88
N LEU A 74 5.55 1.20 -7.51
CA LEU A 74 6.95 1.33 -7.11
C LEU A 74 7.45 2.77 -7.28
N ARG A 75 7.04 3.47 -8.34
CA ARG A 75 7.38 4.89 -8.54
C ARG A 75 6.82 5.74 -7.41
N LYS A 76 5.55 5.55 -7.05
CA LYS A 76 4.92 6.27 -5.94
C LYS A 76 5.59 5.94 -4.60
N ALA A 77 5.92 4.67 -4.36
CA ALA A 77 6.68 4.27 -3.17
C ALA A 77 8.04 4.99 -3.08
N SER A 78 8.77 5.05 -4.20
CA SER A 78 10.05 5.76 -4.27
C SER A 78 9.94 7.26 -3.99
N GLN A 79 8.83 7.90 -4.36
CA GLN A 79 8.58 9.31 -4.10
C GLN A 79 8.28 9.59 -2.61
N LEU A 80 7.72 8.61 -1.90
CA LEU A 80 7.36 8.72 -0.49
C LEU A 80 8.51 8.36 0.46
N TYR A 81 9.49 7.58 -0.01
CA TYR A 81 10.71 7.27 0.74
C TYR A 81 11.80 8.35 0.66
N ALA A 82 11.61 9.36 -0.20
CA ALA A 82 12.54 10.48 -0.37
C ALA A 82 12.38 11.52 0.76
#